data_AF-Q4DDH9-F1
#
_entry.id   AF-Q4DDH9-F1
#
_cell.length_a   1.000
_cell.length_b   1.000
_cell.length_c   1.000
_cell.angle_alpha   90.00
_cell.angle_beta   90.00
_cell.angle_gamma   90.00
#
_symmetry.space_group_name_H-M   'P 1'
#
loop_
_entity.id
_entity.type
_entity.pdbx_description
1 polymer ?
#
loop_
_entity_poly.entity_id
_entity_poly.type
_entity_poly.pdbx_seq_one_letter_code
_entity_poly.pdbx_strand_id
1 'polypeptide(L)'
;MTSASVCPLCARNFNMLLWKHACDCCRKTVCDDCAPKVNGRRECRACAAKAKEQQSRQRNPSNPASAEEERAARMRAAEERMRAEQQRGRPQSRGVQRPAPPVTAPPKEFSLQQERDCGTPSPSPHAGAPTRANAEENPVLAAALRRRQQEQLGMKANWENSSEKTRLLTAILEVLHQRGEEEPFGLRSMDEAKLQAYLRYVKSKDKKSGSV
;
A
#
# COMPACT_ATOMS: atom_id res chain seq x y z
N MET A 1 3.66 -19.59 49.69
CA MET A 1 4.12 -19.23 48.33
C MET A 1 5.63 -19.36 48.29
N THR A 2 6.15 -20.40 47.63
CA THR A 2 7.60 -20.60 47.47
C THR A 2 8.11 -19.60 46.44
N SER A 3 8.66 -18.48 46.90
CA SER A 3 9.40 -17.57 46.04
C SER A 3 10.54 -18.34 45.39
N ALA A 4 10.51 -18.46 44.06
CA ALA A 4 11.56 -19.13 43.31
C ALA A 4 12.93 -18.57 43.71
N SER A 5 13.84 -19.45 44.14
CA SER A 5 15.22 -19.12 44.50
C SER A 5 16.11 -18.97 43.26
N VAL A 6 15.66 -19.48 42.12
CA VAL A 6 16.37 -19.48 40.84
C VAL A 6 15.60 -18.72 39.75
N CYS A 7 16.35 -18.08 38.86
CA CYS A 7 15.80 -17.47 37.65
C CYS A 7 15.34 -18.57 36.67
N PRO A 8 14.09 -18.56 36.18
CA PRO A 8 13.57 -19.62 35.31
C PRO A 8 14.17 -19.61 33.89
N LEU A 9 14.90 -18.57 33.51
CA LEU A 9 15.50 -18.43 32.17
C LEU A 9 16.97 -18.86 32.11
N CYS A 10 17.74 -18.59 33.16
CA CYS A 10 19.18 -18.91 33.20
C CYS A 10 19.57 -19.84 34.36
N ALA A 11 18.61 -20.31 35.16
CA ALA A 11 18.80 -21.19 36.31
C ALA A 11 19.75 -20.66 37.41
N ARG A 12 20.22 -19.41 37.34
CA ARG A 12 21.06 -18.80 38.37
C ARG A 12 20.26 -18.52 39.63
N ASN A 13 20.87 -18.78 40.79
CA ASN A 13 20.32 -18.38 42.09
C ASN A 13 20.26 -16.86 42.21
N PHE A 14 19.20 -16.36 42.84
CA PHE A 14 19.11 -14.95 43.19
C PHE A 14 19.97 -14.67 44.43
N ASN A 15 20.99 -13.82 44.26
CA ASN A 15 21.88 -13.36 45.33
C ASN A 15 21.74 -11.84 45.51
N MET A 16 22.43 -11.27 46.51
CA MET A 16 22.47 -9.83 46.77
C MET A 16 22.90 -8.99 45.54
N LEU A 17 23.66 -9.58 44.61
CA LEU A 17 24.11 -8.93 43.37
C LEU A 17 23.16 -9.11 42.18
N LEU A 18 22.20 -10.04 42.27
CA LEU A 18 21.27 -10.40 41.18
C LEU A 18 19.84 -10.07 41.60
N TRP A 19 19.40 -8.87 41.23
CA TRP A 19 18.11 -8.33 41.60
C TRP A 19 16.97 -9.08 40.92
N LYS A 20 15.88 -9.29 41.67
CA LYS A 20 14.65 -9.93 41.21
C LYS A 20 13.74 -8.88 40.58
N HIS A 21 13.29 -9.13 39.34
CA HIS A 21 12.33 -8.28 38.66
C HIS A 21 11.17 -9.11 38.11
N ALA A 22 9.95 -8.55 38.17
CA ALA A 22 8.80 -9.14 37.50
C ALA A 22 8.79 -8.69 36.04
N CYS A 23 8.62 -9.63 35.12
CA CYS A 23 8.37 -9.32 33.71
C CYS A 23 6.99 -8.67 33.54
N ASP A 24 6.90 -7.53 32.86
CA ASP A 24 5.64 -6.81 32.64
C ASP A 24 4.64 -7.62 31.80
N CYS A 25 5.12 -8.48 30.88
CA CYS A 25 4.26 -9.31 30.03
C CYS A 25 3.75 -10.58 30.72
N CYS A 26 4.62 -11.38 31.33
CA CYS A 26 4.25 -12.69 31.87
C CYS A 26 4.23 -12.78 33.40
N ARG A 27 4.56 -11.68 34.09
CA ARG A 27 4.61 -11.55 35.56
C ARG A 27 5.53 -12.55 36.29
N LYS A 28 6.37 -13.28 35.55
CA LYS A 28 7.38 -14.18 36.13
C LYS A 28 8.55 -13.38 36.71
N THR A 29 9.05 -13.82 37.85
CA THR A 29 10.26 -13.26 38.47
C THR A 29 11.50 -13.79 37.75
N VAL A 30 12.32 -12.87 37.24
CA VAL A 30 13.54 -13.15 36.49
C VAL A 30 14.66 -12.22 36.99
N CYS A 31 15.92 -12.56 36.71
CA CYS A 31 17.04 -11.69 37.06
C CYS A 31 17.17 -10.52 36.08
N ASP A 32 17.90 -9.48 36.49
CA ASP A 32 18.14 -8.26 35.71
C ASP A 32 18.66 -8.55 34.28
N ASP A 33 19.63 -9.46 34.14
CA ASP A 33 20.18 -9.89 32.83
C ASP A 33 19.16 -10.56 31.89
N CYS A 34 18.13 -11.17 32.48
CA CYS A 34 17.11 -11.91 31.77
C CYS A 34 15.87 -11.06 31.46
N ALA A 35 15.69 -9.90 32.10
CA ALA A 35 14.69 -8.89 31.77
C ALA A 35 15.27 -7.47 31.81
N PRO A 36 16.12 -7.12 30.82
CA PRO A 36 16.67 -5.78 30.73
C PRO A 36 15.56 -4.74 30.54
N LYS A 37 15.81 -3.52 31.03
CA LYS A 37 14.87 -2.41 30.89
C LYS A 37 14.98 -1.84 29.47
N VAL A 38 13.95 -2.03 28.65
CA VAL A 38 13.88 -1.51 27.27
C VAL A 38 12.70 -0.55 27.19
N ASN A 39 12.91 0.69 26.74
CA ASN A 39 11.87 1.71 26.63
C ASN A 39 11.06 1.94 27.92
N GLY A 40 11.71 1.86 29.08
CA GLY A 40 11.06 2.05 30.38
C GLY A 40 10.35 0.83 30.95
N ARG A 41 10.17 -0.25 30.18
CA ARG A 41 9.52 -1.50 30.59
C ARG A 41 10.52 -2.63 30.77
N ARG A 42 10.20 -3.62 31.61
CA ARG A 42 11.03 -4.81 31.83
C ARG A 42 10.36 -6.03 31.24
N GLU A 43 10.92 -6.51 30.14
CA GLU A 43 10.43 -7.69 29.44
C GLU A 43 11.47 -8.79 29.51
N CYS A 44 11.03 -10.00 29.87
CA CYS A 44 11.93 -11.14 29.87
C CYS A 44 12.32 -11.51 28.43
N ARG A 45 13.52 -12.09 28.24
CA ARG A 45 14.03 -12.47 26.91
C ARG A 45 13.04 -13.29 26.08
N ALA A 46 12.27 -14.17 26.71
CA ALA A 46 11.24 -14.96 26.03
C ALA A 46 10.07 -14.10 25.52
N CYS A 47 9.60 -13.12 26.32
CA CYS A 47 8.56 -12.19 25.89
C CYS A 47 9.07 -11.23 24.81
N ALA A 48 10.29 -10.69 24.98
CA ALA A 48 10.93 -9.84 23.98
C ALA A 48 11.12 -10.57 22.63
N ALA A 49 11.51 -11.85 22.65
CA ALA A 49 11.62 -12.67 21.45
C ALA A 49 10.25 -12.86 20.76
N LYS A 50 9.19 -13.17 21.53
CA LYS A 50 7.83 -13.30 20.99
C LYS A 50 7.31 -11.98 20.42
N ALA A 51 7.58 -10.86 21.08
CA ALA A 51 7.22 -9.54 20.58
C ALA A 51 7.92 -9.23 19.25
N LYS A 52 9.21 -9.54 19.13
CA LYS A 52 9.96 -9.41 17.86
C LYS A 52 9.40 -10.32 16.77
N GLU A 53 9.02 -11.55 17.08
CA GLU A 53 8.40 -12.47 16.12
C GLU A 53 7.02 -11.98 15.66
N GLN A 54 6.19 -11.46 16.58
CA GLN A 54 4.91 -10.86 16.22
C GLN A 54 5.11 -9.60 15.37
N GLN A 55 6.09 -8.77 15.72
CA GLN A 55 6.41 -7.58 14.95
C GLN A 55 6.95 -7.92 13.57
N SER A 56 7.78 -8.96 13.42
CA SER A 56 8.26 -9.40 12.10
C SER A 56 7.13 -9.98 11.25
N ARG A 57 6.19 -10.73 11.84
CA ARG A 57 4.97 -11.20 11.17
C ARG A 57 4.05 -10.06 10.73
N GLN A 58 3.99 -8.97 11.50
CA GLN A 58 3.20 -7.79 11.12
C GLN A 58 3.91 -6.90 10.09
N ARG A 59 5.24 -6.80 10.17
CA ARG A 59 6.02 -5.88 9.33
C ARG A 59 6.39 -6.48 7.97
N ASN A 60 6.43 -7.81 7.87
CA ASN A 60 6.49 -8.53 6.61
C ASN A 60 5.15 -9.25 6.35
N PRO A 61 4.08 -8.52 5.98
CA PRO A 61 3.00 -9.16 5.26
C PRO A 61 3.60 -9.68 3.96
N SER A 62 3.68 -11.01 3.85
CA SER A 62 4.01 -11.75 2.63
C SER A 62 5.30 -11.34 1.90
N ASN A 63 6.26 -12.27 1.96
CA ASN A 63 7.35 -12.44 1.00
C ASN A 63 6.98 -11.86 -0.39
N PRO A 64 7.73 -10.90 -0.96
CA PRO A 64 7.34 -10.20 -2.19
C PRO A 64 7.07 -11.15 -3.36
N ALA A 65 7.70 -12.33 -3.38
CA ALA A 65 7.40 -13.39 -4.35
C ALA A 65 5.93 -13.87 -4.26
N SER A 66 5.38 -14.00 -3.06
CA SER A 66 3.97 -14.33 -2.84
C SER A 66 3.04 -13.19 -3.22
N ALA A 67 3.46 -11.93 -3.08
CA ALA A 67 2.64 -10.79 -3.48
C ALA A 67 2.47 -10.69 -5.00
N GLU A 68 3.52 -11.04 -5.76
CA GLU A 68 3.44 -11.09 -7.22
C GLU A 68 2.56 -12.26 -7.70
N GLU A 69 2.72 -13.44 -7.09
CA GLU A 69 1.87 -14.60 -7.39
C GLU A 69 0.41 -14.35 -7.02
N GLU A 70 0.14 -13.69 -5.89
CA GLU A 70 -1.22 -13.30 -5.49
C GLU A 70 -1.81 -12.26 -6.44
N ARG A 71 -1.02 -11.28 -6.89
CA ARG A 71 -1.45 -10.32 -7.91
C ARG A 71 -1.76 -11.03 -9.24
N ALA A 72 -0.91 -11.96 -9.67
CA ALA A 72 -1.13 -12.74 -10.88
C ALA A 72 -2.37 -13.65 -10.78
N ALA A 73 -2.60 -14.24 -9.61
CA ALA A 73 -3.81 -15.03 -9.33
C ALA A 73 -5.07 -14.15 -9.35
N ARG A 74 -5.03 -12.96 -8.75
CA ARG A 74 -6.14 -12.00 -8.80
C ARG A 74 -6.43 -11.51 -10.23
N MET A 75 -5.41 -11.27 -11.03
CA MET A 75 -5.56 -10.90 -12.44
C MET A 75 -6.23 -12.01 -13.25
N ARG A 76 -5.78 -13.27 -13.10
CA ARG A 76 -6.42 -14.42 -13.76
C ARG A 76 -7.87 -14.61 -13.35
N ALA A 77 -8.17 -14.50 -12.05
CA ALA A 77 -9.54 -14.62 -11.55
C ALA A 77 -10.47 -13.52 -12.08
N ALA A 78 -9.96 -12.30 -12.28
CA ALA A 78 -10.73 -11.19 -12.87
C ALA A 78 -10.99 -11.42 -14.37
N GLU A 79 -9.97 -11.87 -15.11
CA GLU A 79 -10.10 -12.20 -16.53
C GLU A 79 -11.09 -13.35 -16.76
N GLU A 80 -11.06 -14.37 -15.91
CA GLU A 80 -11.99 -15.50 -15.99
C GLU A 80 -13.45 -15.08 -15.74
N ARG A 81 -13.69 -14.17 -14.78
CA ARG A 81 -15.03 -13.60 -14.57
C ARG A 81 -15.52 -12.82 -15.79
N MET A 82 -14.67 -11.97 -16.36
CA MET A 82 -15.03 -11.19 -17.55
C MET A 82 -15.34 -12.10 -18.75
N ARG A 83 -14.59 -13.20 -18.89
CA ARG A 83 -14.82 -14.20 -19.96
C ARG A 83 -16.13 -14.96 -19.75
N ALA A 84 -16.47 -15.31 -18.51
CA ALA A 84 -17.74 -15.96 -18.18
C ALA A 84 -18.95 -15.05 -18.45
N GLU A 85 -18.84 -13.75 -18.17
CA GLU A 85 -19.88 -12.76 -18.46
C GLU A 85 -20.11 -12.60 -19.98
N GLN A 86 -19.05 -12.59 -20.78
CA GLN A 86 -19.15 -12.51 -22.25
C GLN A 86 -19.91 -13.71 -22.85
N GLN A 87 -19.81 -14.89 -22.24
CA GLN A 87 -20.53 -16.07 -22.71
C GLN A 87 -22.02 -16.05 -22.35
N ARG A 88 -22.40 -15.49 -21.18
CA ARG A 88 -23.81 -15.38 -20.78
C ARG A 88 -24.59 -14.31 -21.54
N GLY A 89 -23.89 -13.33 -22.13
CA GLY A 89 -24.49 -12.06 -22.49
C GLY A 89 -24.77 -11.82 -23.97
N ARG A 90 -24.49 -12.73 -24.91
CA ARG A 90 -24.81 -12.43 -26.33
C ARG A 90 -26.32 -12.46 -26.49
N PRO A 91 -27.02 -11.30 -26.54
CA PRO A 91 -28.45 -11.29 -26.70
C PRO A 91 -28.66 -11.84 -28.10
N GLN A 92 -29.30 -13.00 -28.21
CA GLN A 92 -29.82 -13.40 -29.51
C GLN A 92 -30.74 -12.26 -29.93
N SER A 93 -30.30 -11.48 -30.90
CA SER A 93 -31.09 -10.49 -31.60
C SER A 93 -32.24 -11.25 -32.26
N ARG A 94 -33.27 -11.59 -31.47
CA ARG A 94 -34.54 -12.07 -31.99
C ARG A 94 -35.09 -10.88 -32.73
N GLY A 95 -34.98 -10.93 -34.06
CA GLY A 95 -35.58 -9.99 -34.98
C GLY A 95 -37.07 -9.94 -34.72
N VAL A 96 -37.49 -9.04 -33.85
CA VAL A 96 -38.87 -8.58 -33.79
C VAL A 96 -39.00 -7.63 -34.97
N GLN A 97 -39.41 -8.19 -36.11
CA GLN A 97 -40.00 -7.41 -37.18
C GLN A 97 -41.19 -6.68 -36.57
N ARG A 98 -41.01 -5.40 -36.25
CA ARG A 98 -42.11 -4.53 -35.84
C ARG A 98 -42.78 -4.05 -37.13
N PRO A 99 -44.06 -4.41 -37.38
CA PRO A 99 -44.77 -3.91 -38.54
C PRO A 99 -44.92 -2.40 -38.43
N ALA A 100 -44.62 -1.71 -39.54
CA ALA A 100 -44.74 -0.27 -39.65
C ALA A 100 -46.19 0.18 -39.39
N PRO A 101 -46.45 1.13 -38.48
CA PRO A 101 -47.75 1.76 -38.39
C PRO A 101 -47.93 2.75 -39.57
N PRO A 102 -49.13 2.79 -40.18
CA PRO A 102 -49.40 3.65 -41.32
C PRO A 102 -49.43 5.12 -40.92
N VAL A 103 -48.80 5.92 -41.78
CA VAL A 103 -48.83 7.38 -41.82
C VAL A 103 -50.27 7.84 -42.04
N THR A 104 -50.89 8.44 -41.04
CA THR A 104 -52.12 9.22 -41.22
C THR A 104 -51.88 10.65 -40.75
N ALA A 105 -52.17 11.56 -41.68
CA ALA A 105 -51.85 12.97 -41.72
C ALA A 105 -52.54 13.83 -40.64
N PRO A 106 -52.05 15.07 -40.39
CA PRO A 106 -52.45 15.89 -39.26
C PRO A 106 -53.63 16.82 -39.58
N PRO A 107 -54.58 17.00 -38.65
CA PRO A 107 -55.44 18.18 -38.61
C PRO A 107 -54.93 19.20 -37.58
N LYS A 108 -54.53 20.34 -38.13
CA LYS A 108 -54.61 21.73 -37.63
C LYS A 108 -55.21 21.99 -36.24
N GLU A 109 -54.38 22.59 -35.39
CA GLU A 109 -54.46 24.02 -35.03
C GLU A 109 -55.80 24.56 -34.47
N PHE A 110 -55.88 24.66 -33.14
CA PHE A 110 -56.57 25.71 -32.36
C PHE A 110 -55.85 25.77 -30.99
N SER A 111 -55.08 26.83 -30.66
CA SER A 111 -55.52 28.06 -29.95
C SER A 111 -56.44 27.76 -28.76
N LEU A 112 -56.28 28.29 -27.54
CA LEU A 112 -55.44 29.35 -26.98
C LEU A 112 -55.71 29.30 -25.45
N GLN A 113 -54.66 29.53 -24.65
CA GLN A 113 -54.67 30.27 -23.38
C GLN A 113 -55.49 29.82 -22.15
N GLN A 114 -54.93 30.25 -21.01
CA GLN A 114 -55.51 30.36 -19.66
C GLN A 114 -55.69 29.05 -18.88
N GLU A 115 -55.31 28.96 -17.60
CA GLU A 115 -54.74 29.92 -16.66
C GLU A 115 -54.16 29.13 -15.47
N ARG A 116 -53.27 29.81 -14.74
CA ARG A 116 -52.82 29.62 -13.35
C ARG A 116 -53.49 28.47 -12.55
N ASP A 117 -52.67 27.65 -11.89
CA ASP A 117 -52.63 27.71 -10.42
C ASP A 117 -51.38 27.04 -9.81
N CYS A 118 -50.96 27.60 -8.68
CA CYS A 118 -49.77 27.26 -7.93
C CYS A 118 -50.14 26.18 -6.90
N GLY A 119 -49.62 24.96 -7.03
CA GLY A 119 -49.94 23.88 -6.10
C GLY A 119 -49.01 22.67 -6.19
N THR A 120 -47.98 22.69 -5.34
CA THR A 120 -47.33 21.63 -4.52
C THR A 120 -47.44 20.15 -4.95
N PRO A 121 -46.35 19.35 -4.82
CA PRO A 121 -45.96 18.34 -5.80
C PRO A 121 -46.51 16.94 -5.51
N SER A 122 -46.76 16.19 -6.58
CA SER A 122 -46.94 14.74 -6.50
C SER A 122 -45.87 14.04 -7.35
N PRO A 123 -45.12 13.08 -6.78
CA PRO A 123 -43.96 12.48 -7.41
C PRO A 123 -44.37 11.36 -8.38
N SER A 124 -44.06 11.51 -9.66
CA SER A 124 -44.15 10.43 -10.64
C SER A 124 -42.76 9.99 -11.08
N PRO A 125 -42.35 8.74 -10.80
CA PRO A 125 -41.08 8.20 -11.22
C PRO A 125 -41.15 7.85 -12.71
N HIS A 126 -40.72 8.78 -13.56
CA HIS A 126 -40.53 8.50 -14.98
C HIS A 126 -39.27 7.65 -15.18
N ALA A 127 -39.49 6.37 -15.48
CA ALA A 127 -38.52 5.45 -16.04
C ALA A 127 -38.07 5.93 -17.43
N GLY A 128 -37.15 6.88 -17.45
CA GLY A 128 -36.47 7.34 -18.66
C GLY A 128 -35.23 6.49 -18.93
N ALA A 129 -35.20 5.89 -20.11
CA ALA A 129 -34.13 5.03 -20.61
C ALA A 129 -32.72 5.69 -20.49
N PRO A 130 -31.65 4.89 -20.30
CA PRO A 130 -30.28 5.40 -20.19
C PRO A 130 -29.80 5.91 -21.54
N THR A 131 -30.09 7.18 -21.83
CA THR A 131 -29.42 7.94 -22.86
C THR A 131 -27.94 8.00 -22.48
N ARG A 132 -27.08 7.50 -23.36
CA ARG A 132 -25.62 7.51 -23.27
C ARG A 132 -25.13 8.84 -22.68
N ALA A 133 -24.76 8.82 -21.41
CA ALA A 133 -24.15 9.97 -20.75
C ALA A 133 -22.82 10.26 -21.45
N ASN A 134 -22.81 11.32 -22.25
CA ASN A 134 -21.59 11.89 -22.76
C ASN A 134 -20.75 12.30 -21.54
N ALA A 135 -19.47 11.91 -21.54
CA ALA A 135 -18.56 12.12 -20.41
C ALA A 135 -18.32 13.61 -20.05
N GLU A 136 -18.94 14.54 -20.75
CA GLU A 136 -18.89 15.98 -20.50
C GLU A 136 -19.73 16.45 -19.31
N GLU A 137 -20.75 15.71 -18.88
CA GLU A 137 -21.68 16.22 -17.85
C GLU A 137 -21.23 16.02 -16.40
N ASN A 138 -20.11 15.32 -16.15
CA ASN A 138 -19.65 15.07 -14.78
C ASN A 138 -18.17 15.46 -14.56
N PRO A 139 -17.90 16.69 -14.06
CA PRO A 139 -16.54 17.17 -13.84
C PRO A 139 -15.76 16.32 -12.82
N VAL A 140 -16.46 15.68 -11.87
CA VAL A 140 -15.85 14.79 -10.87
C VAL A 140 -15.37 13.51 -11.53
N LEU A 141 -16.18 12.91 -12.41
CA LEU A 141 -15.79 11.72 -13.16
C LEU A 141 -14.62 12.02 -14.11
N ALA A 142 -14.67 13.14 -14.84
CA ALA A 142 -13.57 13.56 -15.71
C ALA A 142 -12.27 13.80 -14.92
N ALA A 143 -12.36 14.41 -13.73
CA ALA A 143 -11.21 14.58 -12.84
C ALA A 143 -10.67 13.24 -12.30
N ALA A 144 -11.55 12.30 -11.96
CA ALA A 144 -11.16 10.96 -11.50
C ALA A 144 -10.47 10.17 -12.63
N LEU A 145 -10.98 10.24 -13.86
CA LEU A 145 -10.37 9.62 -15.04
C LEU A 145 -9.00 10.24 -15.35
N ARG A 146 -8.86 11.57 -15.27
CA ARG A 146 -7.55 12.25 -15.42
C ARG A 146 -6.53 11.78 -14.37
N ARG A 147 -6.92 11.68 -13.09
CA ARG A 147 -6.02 11.14 -12.04
C ARG A 147 -5.59 9.72 -12.35
N ARG A 148 -6.54 8.85 -12.69
CA ARG A 148 -6.26 7.45 -13.05
C ARG A 148 -5.37 7.35 -14.29
N GLN A 149 -5.54 8.24 -15.26
CA GLN A 149 -4.70 8.29 -16.45
C GLN A 149 -3.29 8.80 -16.14
N GLN A 150 -3.13 9.79 -15.26
CA GLN A 150 -1.81 10.23 -14.77
C GLN A 150 -1.09 9.13 -13.96
N GLU A 151 -1.83 8.36 -13.17
CA GLU A 151 -1.30 7.19 -12.45
C GLU A 151 -0.85 6.08 -13.42
N GLN A 152 -1.62 5.82 -14.48
CA GLN A 152 -1.28 4.83 -15.51
C GLN A 152 -0.13 5.26 -16.43
N LEU A 153 -0.09 6.53 -16.83
CA LEU A 153 0.95 7.09 -17.72
C LEU A 153 2.30 7.28 -17.03
N GLY A 154 2.51 6.71 -15.85
CA GLY A 154 3.86 6.63 -15.30
C GLY A 154 4.19 7.70 -14.27
N MET A 155 3.19 8.19 -13.52
CA MET A 155 3.48 8.64 -12.14
C MET A 155 3.81 7.47 -11.19
N LYS A 156 4.03 6.26 -11.72
CA LYS A 156 5.25 5.52 -11.37
C LYS A 156 6.50 6.33 -11.74
N ALA A 157 6.64 7.50 -11.11
CA ALA A 157 7.90 8.15 -10.84
C ALA A 157 8.72 7.29 -9.85
N ASN A 158 8.69 5.97 -10.00
CA ASN A 158 9.90 5.18 -9.95
C ASN A 158 10.77 5.80 -11.05
N TRP A 159 11.74 6.69 -10.78
CA TRP A 159 12.79 6.45 -9.79
C TRP A 159 13.28 5.00 -9.82
N GLU A 160 13.03 4.26 -10.91
CA GLU A 160 13.87 3.15 -11.31
C GLU A 160 15.25 3.76 -11.27
N ASN A 161 15.99 3.37 -10.23
CA ASN A 161 17.35 3.79 -10.07
C ASN A 161 17.99 3.40 -11.39
N SER A 162 18.33 4.39 -12.21
CA SER A 162 19.14 4.20 -13.40
C SER A 162 20.19 3.15 -13.07
N SER A 163 20.47 2.24 -14.00
CA SER A 163 21.46 1.20 -13.76
C SER A 163 22.76 1.79 -13.22
N GLU A 164 23.09 3.02 -13.63
CA GLU A 164 24.17 3.83 -13.08
C GLU A 164 23.97 4.23 -11.61
N LYS A 165 22.81 4.79 -11.24
CA LYS A 165 22.49 5.10 -9.83
C LYS A 165 22.62 3.88 -8.92
N THR A 166 22.10 2.73 -9.36
CA THR A 166 22.21 1.47 -8.61
C THR A 166 23.67 1.06 -8.45
N ARG A 167 24.47 1.12 -9.54
CA ARG A 167 25.91 0.84 -9.50
C ARG A 167 26.65 1.77 -8.53
N LEU A 168 26.33 3.05 -8.53
CA LEU A 168 26.94 4.04 -7.63
C LEU A 168 26.58 3.79 -6.17
N LEU A 169 25.30 3.51 -5.88
CA LEU A 169 24.86 3.18 -4.51
C LEU A 169 25.57 1.94 -3.99
N THR A 170 25.66 0.87 -4.79
CA THR A 170 26.39 -0.35 -4.42
C THR A 170 27.86 -0.04 -4.13
N ALA A 171 28.53 0.71 -5.02
CA ALA A 171 29.93 1.09 -4.82
C ALA A 171 30.16 1.96 -3.57
N ILE A 172 29.24 2.87 -3.25
CA ILE A 172 29.33 3.69 -2.02
C ILE A 172 29.14 2.82 -0.78
N LEU A 173 28.12 1.95 -0.78
CA LEU A 173 27.82 1.06 0.34
C LEU A 173 28.96 0.08 0.61
N GLU A 174 29.60 -0.45 -0.44
CA GLU A 174 30.78 -1.31 -0.30
C GLU A 174 31.93 -0.58 0.42
N VAL A 175 32.22 0.67 0.06
CA VAL A 175 33.29 1.44 0.70
C VAL A 175 32.92 1.81 2.14
N LEU A 176 31.67 2.17 2.41
CA LEU A 176 31.20 2.45 3.78
C LEU A 176 31.28 1.21 4.67
N HIS A 177 30.86 0.05 4.13
CA HIS A 177 30.91 -1.22 4.85
C HIS A 177 32.35 -1.65 5.16
N GLN A 178 33.29 -1.47 4.23
CA GLN A 178 34.72 -1.72 4.48
C GLN A 178 35.28 -0.87 5.63
N ARG A 179 34.71 0.30 5.90
CA ARG A 179 35.12 1.19 7.00
C ARG A 179 34.35 0.99 8.30
N GLY A 180 33.26 0.21 8.28
CA GLY A 180 32.31 0.17 9.39
C GLY A 180 31.57 1.51 9.60
N GLU A 181 31.46 2.34 8.57
CA GLU A 181 30.65 3.57 8.59
C GLU A 181 29.19 3.25 8.20
N GLU A 182 28.22 3.93 8.81
CA GLU A 182 26.78 3.74 8.52
C GLU A 182 26.34 4.47 7.24
N GLU A 183 25.31 3.96 6.54
CA GLU A 183 24.71 4.61 5.36
C GLU A 183 24.17 6.00 5.74
N PRO A 184 24.66 7.11 5.13
CA PRO A 184 24.20 8.45 5.48
C PRO A 184 22.74 8.65 5.07
N PHE A 185 22.01 9.41 5.88
CA PHE A 185 20.60 9.69 5.62
C PHE A 185 20.41 10.36 4.25
N GLY A 186 19.49 9.83 3.45
CA GLY A 186 19.14 10.39 2.15
C GLY A 186 20.04 9.96 0.98
N LEU A 187 21.00 9.04 1.19
CA LEU A 187 21.86 8.53 0.10
C LEU A 187 21.03 8.03 -1.10
N ARG A 188 19.94 7.30 -0.84
CA ARG A 188 19.02 6.75 -1.86
C ARG A 188 18.22 7.83 -2.60
N SER A 189 18.03 8.98 -1.98
CA SER A 189 17.28 10.12 -2.56
C SER A 189 18.17 11.02 -3.41
N MET A 190 19.49 10.86 -3.36
CA MET A 190 20.43 11.64 -4.16
C MET A 190 20.33 11.27 -5.66
N ASP A 191 20.59 12.27 -6.50
CA ASP A 191 20.79 12.09 -7.93
C ASP A 191 22.17 11.46 -8.23
N GLU A 192 22.36 11.01 -9.47
CA GLU A 192 23.60 10.36 -9.90
C GLU A 192 24.82 11.26 -9.76
N ALA A 193 24.69 12.56 -10.05
CA ALA A 193 25.79 13.52 -9.95
C ALA A 193 26.29 13.67 -8.51
N LYS A 194 25.37 13.78 -7.54
CA LYS A 194 25.66 13.84 -6.11
C LYS A 194 26.23 12.51 -5.62
N LEU A 195 25.74 11.37 -6.10
CA LEU A 195 26.31 10.06 -5.77
C LEU A 195 27.74 9.91 -6.30
N GLN A 196 28.03 10.33 -7.54
CA GLN A 196 29.40 10.33 -8.07
C GLN A 196 30.33 11.27 -7.28
N ALA A 197 29.85 12.46 -6.93
CA ALA A 197 30.60 13.40 -6.08
C ALA A 197 30.87 12.81 -4.70
N TYR A 198 29.87 12.15 -4.10
CA TYR A 198 30.00 11.48 -2.81
C TYR A 198 30.97 10.30 -2.88
N LEU A 199 30.89 9.45 -3.90
CA LEU A 199 31.84 8.36 -4.11
C LEU A 199 33.29 8.87 -4.23
N ARG A 200 33.52 9.97 -4.95
CA ARG A 200 34.83 10.64 -5.03
C ARG A 200 35.28 11.16 -3.65
N TYR A 201 34.39 11.82 -2.92
CA TYR A 201 34.67 12.32 -1.58
C TYR A 201 35.07 11.19 -0.63
N VAL A 202 34.26 10.12 -0.57
CA VAL A 202 34.52 8.95 0.25
C VAL A 202 35.88 8.37 -0.14
N LYS A 203 36.15 8.03 -1.41
CA LYS A 203 37.46 7.50 -1.85
C LYS A 203 38.64 8.44 -1.53
N SER A 204 38.44 9.76 -1.57
CA SER A 204 39.49 10.73 -1.23
C SER A 204 39.80 10.76 0.28
N LYS A 205 38.82 10.44 1.13
CA LYS A 205 38.99 10.35 2.58
C LYS A 205 39.95 9.23 2.97
N ASP A 206 39.93 8.08 2.26
CA ASP A 206 40.87 6.95 2.51
C ASP A 206 42.32 7.37 2.32
N LYS A 207 42.60 8.16 1.27
CA LYS A 207 43.96 8.63 0.98
C LYS A 207 44.50 9.54 2.09
N LYS A 208 43.62 10.22 2.83
CA LYS A 208 44.03 11.10 3.93
C LYS A 208 44.20 10.35 5.25
N SER A 209 43.40 9.33 5.54
CA SER A 209 43.52 8.55 6.78
C SER A 209 44.66 7.54 6.77
N GLY A 210 45.10 7.07 5.60
CA GLY A 210 46.19 6.10 5.46
C GLY A 210 47.61 6.70 5.44
N SER A 211 47.76 8.02 5.53
CA SER A 211 49.07 8.69 5.57
C SER A 211 49.47 8.98 7.02
N VAL A 212 49.79 7.91 7.77
CA VAL A 212 50.54 7.96 9.03
C VAL A 212 51.91 7.38 8.75
#